data_AF-A0A812RNB2-F1
#
_entry.id   AF-A0A812RNB2-F1
#
_cell.length_a   1.000
_cell.length_b   1.000
_cell.length_c   1.000
_cell.angle_alpha   90.00
_cell.angle_beta   90.00
_cell.angle_gamma   90.00
#
_symmetry.space_group_name_H-M   'P 1'
#
loop_
_entity.id
_entity.type
_entity.pdbx_description
1 polymer ?
#
loop_
_entity_poly.entity_id
_entity_poly.type
_entity_poly.pdbx_seq_one_letter_code
_entity_poly.pdbx_strand_id
1 'polypeptide(L)'
;GTSAFNWFGGGYSGSYPGWSDLHFAHAGGSYSTGDYLIRTPLDTYNPGAPTPSFTFAGDVLTINNTNGAAGGLVYNGKGTSGVVTIPNLQLSDGYVRHGSGSTDLFRLSGAITLSGTSTIDAAQGDIVVQAPISGAGGLNVTSPGRTVTFASSNNTYAGATNVIGATLDLQGATGYGTTTLSSGARLLAMGAVRGALDVQPTSTVRVGRAGLSQVLPGGRVLVDDFETYPVGGIGATPNSTGDAWLGVSNGTANAEIVAEAGNQALSVRGLNAASDTWRGAVSDLSSGRAGDASLENGATGTYFFRVKRTTRSTIDAIFGLSDQSAATTTAPGNDVASPWDEYAVQLSIAGGQSTSTLRAYSDGAGDVVVTPVSNAQWLNVWLVVDNDAKTFRVATSSGEDDGVDSGQNFLFGRRTGATVGASSLTTFGIHEALSARAELDDLYFVDGVNLSNPLTQTPSYTGETLTVGGDLTLSSGATIEIDLAAAASDRIEVVGNAVLDGTIAVTLAPDSPLTPNEDFTVLTAASIENNVLLGGPDGALFGVARSTDSELILTSLTGLSGDFDNNGVVDAADYT
;
A
#
# COMPACT_ATOMS: atom_id res chain seq x y z
N GLY A 1 44.34 -4.37 -4.14
CA GLY A 1 43.67 -5.68 -4.22
C GLY A 1 43.97 -6.46 -2.97
N THR A 2 43.05 -6.43 -2.01
CA THR A 2 43.02 -7.31 -0.83
C THR A 2 41.74 -8.13 -0.95
N SER A 3 41.93 -9.45 -1.11
CA SER A 3 40.91 -10.46 -1.32
C SER A 3 40.19 -10.87 -0.02
N ALA A 4 38.90 -11.16 -0.17
CA ALA A 4 38.05 -12.08 0.60
C ALA A 4 37.82 -11.81 2.09
N PHE A 5 36.58 -11.50 2.49
CA PHE A 5 35.99 -12.16 3.67
C PHE A 5 34.46 -12.26 3.56
N ASN A 6 34.00 -13.49 3.68
CA ASN A 6 32.62 -13.94 3.84
C ASN A 6 32.24 -13.59 5.29
N TRP A 7 31.20 -12.78 5.55
CA TRP A 7 30.47 -12.62 6.83
C TRP A 7 30.23 -11.15 7.27
N PHE A 8 28.97 -10.70 7.17
CA PHE A 8 28.43 -9.55 7.91
C PHE A 8 27.49 -9.98 9.08
N GLY A 9 27.23 -11.28 9.24
CA GLY A 9 26.13 -11.80 10.07
C GLY A 9 26.51 -12.24 11.49
N GLY A 10 27.34 -11.46 12.18
CA GLY A 10 27.79 -11.77 13.54
C GLY A 10 27.95 -10.46 14.27
N GLY A 11 27.15 -10.27 15.32
CA GLY A 11 27.23 -9.17 16.28
C GLY A 11 28.60 -9.14 16.91
N TYR A 12 29.48 -8.51 16.16
CA TYR A 12 30.81 -8.15 16.55
C TYR A 12 30.92 -6.68 16.18
N SER A 13 30.98 -5.85 17.23
CA SER A 13 31.73 -4.60 17.23
C SER A 13 33.25 -4.89 17.12
N GLY A 14 33.63 -5.83 16.25
CA GLY A 14 34.79 -6.67 16.41
C GLY A 14 35.94 -6.28 15.51
N SER A 15 36.84 -5.54 16.12
CA SER A 15 38.24 -5.48 15.76
C SER A 15 38.83 -6.77 15.17
N TYR A 16 39.25 -6.74 13.90
CA TYR A 16 40.14 -7.76 13.34
C TYR A 16 41.60 -7.31 13.50
N PRO A 17 42.45 -8.02 14.26
CA PRO A 17 43.83 -7.58 14.56
C PRO A 17 44.74 -7.38 13.33
N GLY A 18 44.32 -7.87 12.16
CA GLY A 18 45.01 -7.66 10.88
C GLY A 18 44.63 -6.36 10.15
N TRP A 19 43.66 -5.60 10.64
CA TRP A 19 43.28 -4.29 10.09
C TRP A 19 43.98 -3.18 10.86
N SER A 20 44.44 -2.16 10.16
CA SER A 20 45.17 -1.04 10.76
C SER A 20 44.33 -0.27 11.81
N ASP A 21 43.01 -0.35 11.71
CA ASP A 21 42.07 0.41 12.54
C ASP A 21 40.90 -0.43 13.07
N LEU A 22 40.92 -1.75 12.88
CA LEU A 22 39.93 -2.66 13.44
C LEU A 22 38.50 -2.52 12.88
N HIS A 23 38.26 -1.80 11.77
CA HIS A 23 36.94 -1.61 11.14
C HIS A 23 36.86 -2.09 9.67
N PHE A 24 35.69 -2.61 9.24
CA PHE A 24 35.52 -3.23 7.91
C PHE A 24 35.40 -2.20 6.78
N ALA A 25 34.57 -1.18 6.99
CA ALA A 25 34.37 -0.08 6.05
C ALA A 25 34.53 1.26 6.78
N HIS A 26 35.21 2.22 6.14
CA HIS A 26 35.39 3.57 6.67
C HIS A 26 35.17 4.61 5.57
N ALA A 27 34.75 5.80 5.98
CA ALA A 27 34.61 6.94 5.09
C ALA A 27 35.95 7.23 4.36
N GLY A 28 35.91 7.52 3.07
CA GLY A 28 37.08 7.63 2.20
C GLY A 28 37.48 6.33 1.49
N GLY A 29 36.93 5.17 1.89
CA GLY A 29 37.27 3.87 1.34
C GLY A 29 36.41 3.48 0.12
N SER A 30 37.04 2.87 -0.88
CA SER A 30 36.36 2.21 -2.01
C SER A 30 36.58 0.70 -1.97
N TYR A 31 35.51 -0.07 -2.08
CA TYR A 31 35.50 -1.52 -1.88
C TYR A 31 34.95 -2.23 -3.12
N SER A 32 35.42 -3.45 -3.38
CA SER A 32 34.91 -4.29 -4.49
C SER A 32 34.73 -5.74 -4.05
N THR A 33 33.66 -6.40 -4.48
CA THR A 33 33.40 -7.81 -4.12
C THR A 33 34.37 -8.78 -4.78
N GLY A 34 34.80 -8.54 -6.02
CA GLY A 34 35.30 -9.64 -6.87
C GLY A 34 34.29 -10.79 -6.90
N ASP A 35 34.76 -12.03 -6.98
CA ASP A 35 33.91 -13.24 -6.93
C ASP A 35 33.45 -13.63 -5.51
N TYR A 36 33.70 -12.80 -4.51
CA TYR A 36 33.31 -13.08 -3.13
C TYR A 36 31.87 -12.68 -2.85
N LEU A 37 31.25 -13.42 -1.95
CA LEU A 37 29.93 -13.12 -1.42
C LEU A 37 30.06 -12.21 -0.20
N ILE A 38 29.38 -11.07 -0.27
CA ILE A 38 29.23 -10.10 0.81
C ILE A 38 27.79 -10.16 1.29
N ARG A 39 27.57 -10.23 2.61
CA ARG A 39 26.22 -10.23 3.21
C ARG A 39 25.87 -8.85 3.76
N THR A 40 24.60 -8.51 3.94
CA THR A 40 24.25 -7.37 4.82
C THR A 40 24.33 -7.81 6.29
N PRO A 41 24.47 -6.86 7.24
CA PRO A 41 24.41 -7.21 8.66
C PRO A 41 23.11 -7.91 9.05
N LEU A 42 23.22 -8.80 10.03
CA LEU A 42 22.08 -9.36 10.78
C LEU A 42 22.21 -8.87 12.23
N ASP A 43 21.11 -8.46 12.85
CA ASP A 43 21.13 -8.21 14.30
C ASP A 43 21.21 -9.53 15.06
N THR A 44 22.44 -9.95 15.39
CA THR A 44 22.62 -11.16 16.20
C THR A 44 22.47 -10.91 17.69
N TYR A 45 22.37 -9.66 18.14
CA TYR A 45 22.10 -9.35 19.54
C TYR A 45 20.61 -9.51 19.86
N ASN A 46 19.75 -9.43 18.85
CA ASN A 46 18.32 -9.71 18.98
C ASN A 46 17.79 -10.61 17.85
N PRO A 47 18.08 -11.93 17.86
CA PRO A 47 17.67 -12.86 16.79
C PRO A 47 16.14 -12.99 16.61
N GLY A 48 15.37 -12.52 17.60
CA GLY A 48 13.91 -12.49 17.58
C GLY A 48 13.34 -11.29 16.82
N ALA A 49 14.03 -10.15 16.76
CA ALA A 49 13.50 -8.89 16.26
C ALA A 49 13.82 -8.62 14.78
N PRO A 50 13.09 -7.69 14.13
CA PRO A 50 13.47 -7.16 12.82
C PRO A 50 14.89 -6.59 12.84
N THR A 51 15.61 -6.73 11.72
CA THR A 51 16.94 -6.15 11.54
C THR A 51 16.81 -4.62 11.42
N PRO A 52 17.55 -3.83 12.21
CA PRO A 52 17.53 -2.38 12.12
C PRO A 52 18.17 -1.91 10.81
N SER A 53 17.86 -0.67 10.43
CA SER A 53 18.48 -0.04 9.27
C SER A 53 19.99 0.07 9.42
N PHE A 54 20.72 -0.09 8.32
CA PHE A 54 22.17 -0.04 8.26
C PHE A 54 22.63 0.83 7.09
N THR A 55 23.67 1.64 7.32
CA THR A 55 24.33 2.42 6.26
C THR A 55 25.76 1.94 6.08
N PHE A 56 26.12 1.61 4.85
CA PHE A 56 27.48 1.27 4.48
C PHE A 56 28.39 2.50 4.67
N ALA A 57 29.47 2.33 5.45
CA ALA A 57 30.34 3.43 5.85
C ALA A 57 31.38 3.84 4.80
N GLY A 58 31.62 3.01 3.78
CA GLY A 58 32.55 3.32 2.69
C GLY A 58 31.94 4.29 1.67
N ASP A 59 32.80 4.98 0.93
CA ASP A 59 32.39 5.94 -0.09
C ASP A 59 31.82 5.24 -1.32
N VAL A 60 32.35 4.06 -1.68
CA VAL A 60 31.93 3.25 -2.83
C VAL A 60 31.95 1.76 -2.50
N LEU A 61 30.90 1.04 -2.90
CA LEU A 61 30.90 -0.42 -2.97
C LEU A 61 30.65 -0.88 -4.40
N THR A 62 31.60 -1.57 -5.01
CA THR A 62 31.49 -2.18 -6.34
C THR A 62 31.15 -3.65 -6.23
N ILE A 63 30.06 -4.07 -6.86
CA ILE A 63 29.67 -5.47 -7.05
C ILE A 63 30.04 -5.88 -8.47
N ASN A 64 31.05 -6.73 -8.59
CA ASN A 64 31.66 -7.10 -9.88
C ASN A 64 32.04 -8.59 -9.95
N ASN A 65 31.24 -9.43 -9.29
CA ASN A 65 31.43 -10.88 -9.33
C ASN A 65 31.07 -11.43 -10.72
N THR A 66 31.85 -12.42 -11.17
CA THR A 66 31.67 -13.13 -12.45
C THR A 66 31.09 -14.53 -12.28
N ASN A 67 31.04 -15.01 -11.04
CA ASN A 67 30.55 -16.34 -10.66
C ASN A 67 29.03 -16.40 -10.35
N GLY A 68 28.25 -15.42 -10.81
CA GLY A 68 26.80 -15.37 -10.65
C GLY A 68 26.35 -15.38 -9.18
N ALA A 69 25.28 -16.12 -8.85
CA ALA A 69 24.68 -16.12 -7.52
C ALA A 69 25.57 -16.67 -6.38
N ALA A 70 26.78 -17.16 -6.69
CA ALA A 70 27.78 -17.59 -5.70
C ALA A 70 28.62 -16.43 -5.13
N GLY A 71 28.55 -15.24 -5.73
CA GLY A 71 29.23 -14.03 -5.27
C GLY A 71 28.29 -12.82 -5.25
N GLY A 72 28.85 -11.64 -4.98
CA GLY A 72 28.12 -10.38 -5.01
C GLY A 72 27.53 -9.97 -3.65
N LEU A 73 26.46 -9.19 -3.65
CA LEU A 73 25.77 -8.72 -2.44
C LEU A 73 24.57 -9.60 -2.13
N VAL A 74 24.46 -10.09 -0.90
CA VAL A 74 23.35 -10.90 -0.42
C VAL A 74 22.72 -10.25 0.81
N TYR A 75 21.43 -9.95 0.73
CA TYR A 75 20.66 -9.52 1.89
C TYR A 75 20.49 -10.67 2.88
N ASN A 76 20.77 -10.40 4.16
CA ASN A 76 20.73 -11.36 5.26
C ASN A 76 20.04 -10.75 6.50
N GLY A 77 19.04 -9.87 6.30
CA GLY A 77 18.26 -9.26 7.39
C GLY A 77 16.94 -10.00 7.68
N LYS A 78 16.15 -9.48 8.62
CA LYS A 78 14.87 -10.04 9.09
C LYS A 78 13.82 -8.94 9.21
N GLY A 79 12.56 -9.24 8.95
CA GLY A 79 11.45 -8.29 8.98
C GLY A 79 11.38 -7.41 7.75
N THR A 80 10.51 -6.41 7.79
CA THR A 80 10.12 -5.60 6.62
C THR A 80 10.50 -4.13 6.70
N SER A 81 10.95 -3.64 7.86
CA SER A 81 11.19 -2.22 8.13
C SER A 81 12.64 -1.76 7.90
N GLY A 82 13.62 -2.65 8.05
CA GLY A 82 15.03 -2.31 7.93
C GLY A 82 15.41 -1.83 6.53
N VAL A 83 16.17 -0.74 6.46
CA VAL A 83 16.71 -0.19 5.20
C VAL A 83 18.22 -0.34 5.15
N VAL A 84 18.72 -0.89 4.05
CA VAL A 84 20.14 -0.97 3.74
C VAL A 84 20.49 0.19 2.81
N THR A 85 21.28 1.14 3.30
CA THR A 85 21.71 2.31 2.55
C THR A 85 23.16 2.14 2.10
N ILE A 86 23.40 2.17 0.79
CA ILE A 86 24.74 2.20 0.21
C ILE A 86 24.86 3.49 -0.60
N PRO A 87 25.54 4.52 -0.09
CA PRO A 87 25.55 5.85 -0.71
C PRO A 87 25.95 5.85 -2.19
N ASN A 88 26.91 4.98 -2.56
CA ASN A 88 27.35 4.78 -3.94
C ASN A 88 27.63 3.29 -4.19
N LEU A 89 26.61 2.60 -4.72
CA LEU A 89 26.68 1.21 -5.13
C LEU A 89 26.97 1.15 -6.64
N GLN A 90 28.10 0.59 -7.02
CA GLN A 90 28.44 0.35 -8.43
C GLN A 90 28.17 -1.11 -8.78
N LEU A 91 27.34 -1.37 -9.78
CA LEU A 91 27.10 -2.71 -10.28
C LEU A 91 27.76 -2.86 -11.66
N SER A 92 28.77 -3.73 -11.73
CA SER A 92 29.54 -4.01 -12.93
C SER A 92 29.45 -5.50 -13.24
N ASP A 93 28.36 -5.90 -13.89
CA ASP A 93 28.02 -7.31 -14.16
C ASP A 93 27.74 -8.15 -12.89
N GLY A 94 27.79 -7.50 -11.73
CA GLY A 94 27.61 -8.13 -10.42
C GLY A 94 26.18 -8.50 -10.07
N TYR A 95 26.05 -9.22 -8.96
CA TYR A 95 24.82 -9.85 -8.50
C TYR A 95 24.38 -9.28 -7.15
N VAL A 96 23.12 -8.86 -7.04
CA VAL A 96 22.46 -8.43 -5.80
C VAL A 96 21.29 -9.36 -5.54
N ARG A 97 21.23 -9.99 -4.36
CA ARG A 97 20.30 -11.09 -4.09
C ARG A 97 19.62 -11.00 -2.73
N HIS A 98 18.35 -11.40 -2.66
CA HIS A 98 17.66 -11.68 -1.40
C HIS A 98 18.05 -13.06 -0.84
N GLY A 99 18.67 -13.10 0.34
CA GLY A 99 19.16 -14.33 1.00
C GLY A 99 18.56 -14.62 2.38
N SER A 100 17.43 -13.99 2.71
CA SER A 100 16.69 -14.15 3.98
C SER A 100 15.35 -14.88 3.81
N GLY A 101 14.59 -15.03 4.90
CA GLY A 101 13.29 -15.70 4.92
C GLY A 101 12.28 -15.08 3.95
N SER A 102 11.28 -15.85 3.55
CA SER A 102 10.33 -15.47 2.49
C SER A 102 9.34 -14.36 2.85
N THR A 103 9.30 -13.97 4.12
CA THR A 103 8.49 -12.86 4.65
C THR A 103 9.34 -11.63 4.96
N ASP A 104 10.66 -11.71 4.78
CA ASP A 104 11.56 -10.59 4.99
C ASP A 104 11.60 -9.72 3.72
N LEU A 105 11.84 -8.42 3.89
CA LEU A 105 11.93 -7.46 2.79
C LEU A 105 13.34 -6.89 2.72
N PHE A 106 13.95 -6.93 1.54
CA PHE A 106 15.20 -6.20 1.31
C PHE A 106 14.91 -4.81 0.75
N ARG A 107 15.07 -3.77 1.56
CA ARG A 107 14.97 -2.37 1.11
C ARG A 107 16.37 -1.81 0.85
N LEU A 108 16.67 -1.46 -0.39
CA LEU A 108 17.96 -0.93 -0.83
C LEU A 108 17.84 0.56 -1.19
N SER A 109 18.55 1.40 -0.44
CA SER A 109 18.60 2.85 -0.60
C SER A 109 20.03 3.35 -0.88
N GLY A 110 20.18 4.64 -1.16
CA GLY A 110 21.41 5.29 -1.60
C GLY A 110 21.39 5.62 -3.09
N ALA A 111 22.45 5.31 -3.84
CA ALA A 111 22.50 5.51 -5.29
C ALA A 111 23.17 4.32 -5.98
N ILE A 112 22.64 3.90 -7.13
CA ILE A 112 23.15 2.78 -7.92
C ILE A 112 23.70 3.29 -9.25
N THR A 113 24.90 2.87 -9.63
CA THR A 113 25.49 3.12 -10.96
C THR A 113 25.79 1.81 -11.67
N LEU A 114 25.25 1.63 -12.87
CA LEU A 114 25.48 0.47 -13.73
C LEU A 114 26.60 0.76 -14.73
N SER A 115 27.68 -0.02 -14.67
CA SER A 115 28.75 -0.01 -15.67
C SER A 115 28.74 -1.23 -16.60
N GLY A 116 28.00 -2.28 -16.23
CA GLY A 116 27.77 -3.50 -17.01
C GLY A 116 26.33 -3.98 -16.85
N THR A 117 26.01 -5.19 -17.31
CA THR A 117 24.67 -5.77 -17.15
C THR A 117 24.59 -6.60 -15.89
N SER A 118 24.07 -6.02 -14.81
CA SER A 118 24.01 -6.64 -13.49
C SER A 118 22.69 -7.33 -13.22
N THR A 119 22.63 -8.17 -12.19
CA THR A 119 21.42 -8.92 -11.83
C THR A 119 20.91 -8.53 -10.45
N ILE A 120 19.61 -8.30 -10.35
CA ILE A 120 18.86 -8.19 -9.08
C ILE A 120 17.94 -9.40 -8.98
N ASP A 121 18.14 -10.19 -7.92
CA ASP A 121 17.52 -11.50 -7.74
C ASP A 121 16.75 -11.58 -6.42
N ALA A 122 15.42 -11.53 -6.49
CA ALA A 122 14.52 -11.72 -5.35
C ALA A 122 14.35 -13.22 -5.03
N ALA A 123 15.45 -13.95 -4.86
CA ALA A 123 15.46 -15.41 -4.80
C ALA A 123 14.65 -16.04 -3.65
N GLN A 124 14.42 -15.31 -2.56
CA GLN A 124 13.78 -15.86 -1.35
C GLN A 124 12.64 -14.98 -0.84
N GLY A 125 12.80 -13.66 -0.87
CA GLY A 125 11.81 -12.66 -0.49
C GLY A 125 11.92 -11.45 -1.41
N ASP A 126 11.00 -10.50 -1.26
CA ASP A 126 10.87 -9.37 -2.16
C ASP A 126 12.01 -8.34 -1.95
N ILE A 127 12.31 -7.58 -3.00
CA ILE A 127 13.31 -6.51 -2.98
C ILE A 127 12.65 -5.20 -3.36
N VAL A 128 12.85 -4.14 -2.58
CA VAL A 128 12.48 -2.77 -2.92
C VAL A 128 13.73 -1.95 -3.16
N VAL A 129 13.94 -1.55 -4.41
CA VAL A 129 15.01 -0.63 -4.81
C VAL A 129 14.47 0.80 -4.72
N GLN A 130 14.81 1.47 -3.62
CA GLN A 130 14.50 2.88 -3.36
C GLN A 130 15.52 3.81 -4.01
N ALA A 131 16.76 3.33 -4.17
CA ALA A 131 17.85 4.09 -4.77
C ALA A 131 17.57 4.41 -6.24
N PRO A 132 17.82 5.65 -6.72
CA PRO A 132 17.92 5.90 -8.15
C PRO A 132 19.07 5.11 -8.77
N ILE A 133 18.84 4.64 -9.99
CA ILE A 133 19.75 3.84 -10.79
C ILE A 133 20.19 4.66 -12.02
N SER A 134 21.49 4.78 -12.24
CA SER A 134 22.08 5.54 -13.34
C SER A 134 23.19 4.74 -14.05
N GLY A 135 23.79 5.28 -15.11
CA GLY A 135 24.94 4.69 -15.81
C GLY A 135 24.63 4.14 -17.20
N ALA A 136 25.62 3.51 -17.83
CA ALA A 136 25.49 3.00 -19.20
C ALA A 136 25.04 1.53 -19.25
N GLY A 137 25.18 0.79 -18.15
CA GLY A 137 24.86 -0.63 -18.05
C GLY A 137 23.36 -0.93 -17.99
N GLY A 138 23.03 -2.23 -18.00
CA GLY A 138 21.67 -2.76 -17.94
C GLY A 138 21.39 -3.62 -16.71
N LEU A 139 20.17 -4.14 -16.62
CA LEU A 139 19.72 -4.98 -15.52
C LEU A 139 19.04 -6.26 -16.01
N ASN A 140 19.32 -7.36 -15.35
CA ASN A 140 18.47 -8.53 -15.31
C ASN A 140 17.72 -8.54 -13.97
N VAL A 141 16.40 -8.66 -14.02
CA VAL A 141 15.53 -8.81 -12.86
C VAL A 141 14.98 -10.24 -12.89
N THR A 142 15.29 -11.05 -11.89
CA THR A 142 14.92 -12.48 -11.86
C THR A 142 14.36 -12.88 -10.50
N SER A 143 13.30 -13.70 -10.49
CA SER A 143 12.78 -14.39 -9.31
C SER A 143 11.45 -15.10 -9.60
N PRO A 144 11.45 -16.43 -9.79
CA PRO A 144 10.20 -17.19 -9.92
C PRO A 144 9.32 -17.00 -8.68
N GLY A 145 8.22 -16.24 -8.81
CA GLY A 145 7.21 -16.05 -7.77
C GLY A 145 7.51 -14.97 -6.70
N ARG A 146 8.46 -14.06 -6.95
CA ARG A 146 8.71 -12.89 -6.07
C ARG A 146 8.74 -11.59 -6.86
N THR A 147 8.74 -10.50 -6.12
CA THR A 147 8.65 -9.15 -6.66
C THR A 147 9.94 -8.37 -6.42
N VAL A 148 10.43 -7.73 -7.47
CA VAL A 148 11.41 -6.64 -7.37
C VAL A 148 10.67 -5.34 -7.66
N THR A 149 10.74 -4.38 -6.74
CA THR A 149 10.11 -3.07 -6.87
C THR A 149 11.12 -2.01 -7.24
N PHE A 150 10.86 -1.24 -8.28
CA PHE A 150 11.57 0.01 -8.55
C PHE A 150 10.72 1.17 -8.06
N ALA A 151 11.13 1.78 -6.95
CA ALA A 151 10.40 2.88 -6.32
C ALA A 151 10.85 4.26 -6.81
N SER A 152 12.08 4.40 -7.33
CA SER A 152 12.57 5.69 -7.81
C SER A 152 12.08 6.02 -9.22
N SER A 153 11.50 7.20 -9.40
CA SER A 153 11.19 7.77 -10.72
C SER A 153 12.42 8.34 -11.41
N ASN A 154 13.55 8.51 -10.70
CA ASN A 154 14.77 9.16 -11.19
C ASN A 154 15.79 8.19 -11.81
N ASN A 155 15.34 7.05 -12.30
CA ASN A 155 16.20 6.10 -13.00
C ASN A 155 16.60 6.65 -14.39
N THR A 156 17.90 6.60 -14.69
CA THR A 156 18.50 7.23 -15.89
C THR A 156 19.51 6.33 -16.62
N TYR A 157 19.61 5.06 -16.24
CA TYR A 157 20.53 4.14 -16.90
C TYR A 157 20.14 3.88 -18.36
N ALA A 158 21.12 3.66 -19.23
CA ALA A 158 20.91 3.53 -20.67
C ALA A 158 20.76 2.09 -21.17
N GLY A 159 21.26 1.10 -20.42
CA GLY A 159 21.16 -0.31 -20.81
C GLY A 159 19.74 -0.88 -20.62
N ALA A 160 19.52 -2.04 -21.22
CA ALA A 160 18.23 -2.73 -21.19
C ALA A 160 17.85 -3.24 -19.79
N THR A 161 16.54 -3.42 -19.57
CA THR A 161 15.97 -4.04 -18.37
C THR A 161 15.29 -5.34 -18.77
N ASN A 162 15.90 -6.48 -18.47
CA ASN A 162 15.34 -7.79 -18.79
C ASN A 162 14.65 -8.37 -17.56
N VAL A 163 13.33 -8.54 -17.59
CA VAL A 163 12.57 -9.23 -16.54
C VAL A 163 12.41 -10.69 -16.93
N ILE A 164 12.94 -11.59 -16.11
CA ILE A 164 13.12 -13.01 -16.44
C ILE A 164 12.42 -13.87 -15.40
N GLY A 165 11.22 -14.35 -15.73
CA GLY A 165 10.41 -15.18 -14.82
C GLY A 165 10.09 -14.51 -13.48
N ALA A 166 10.16 -13.19 -13.41
CA ALA A 166 9.98 -12.38 -12.21
C ALA A 166 8.76 -11.46 -12.33
N THR A 167 8.31 -10.92 -11.20
CA THR A 167 7.45 -9.74 -11.19
C THR A 167 8.30 -8.50 -10.96
N LEU A 168 8.25 -7.55 -11.89
CA LEU A 168 8.76 -6.19 -11.68
C LEU A 168 7.58 -5.29 -11.27
N ASP A 169 7.59 -4.78 -10.05
CA ASP A 169 6.65 -3.73 -9.60
C ASP A 169 7.26 -2.35 -9.85
N LEU A 170 6.70 -1.64 -10.83
CA LEU A 170 7.20 -0.37 -11.33
C LEU A 170 6.36 0.77 -10.76
N GLN A 171 6.72 1.20 -9.56
CA GLN A 171 6.13 2.39 -8.91
C GLN A 171 6.81 3.68 -9.38
N GLY A 172 8.10 3.59 -9.74
CA GLY A 172 8.92 4.67 -10.27
C GLY A 172 9.09 4.59 -11.79
N ALA A 173 10.31 4.40 -12.26
CA ALA A 173 10.58 4.27 -13.69
C ALA A 173 11.70 3.27 -14.02
N THR A 174 11.72 2.71 -15.22
CA THR A 174 12.91 1.98 -15.73
C THR A 174 13.94 2.98 -16.28
N GLY A 175 15.06 2.47 -16.82
CA GLY A 175 16.02 3.27 -17.59
C GLY A 175 15.56 3.49 -19.03
N TYR A 176 16.39 4.17 -19.81
CA TYR A 176 16.10 4.53 -21.21
C TYR A 176 16.32 3.39 -22.21
N GLY A 177 16.94 2.29 -21.78
CA GLY A 177 17.05 1.09 -22.61
C GLY A 177 15.71 0.34 -22.72
N THR A 178 15.63 -0.59 -23.68
CA THR A 178 14.44 -1.45 -23.84
C THR A 178 14.19 -2.25 -22.56
N THR A 179 12.95 -2.26 -22.11
CA THR A 179 12.47 -3.16 -21.06
C THR A 179 11.84 -4.38 -21.73
N THR A 180 12.39 -5.57 -21.49
CA THR A 180 11.90 -6.83 -22.07
C THR A 180 11.32 -7.72 -20.98
N LEU A 181 10.06 -8.12 -21.14
CA LEU A 181 9.41 -9.12 -20.28
C LEU A 181 9.55 -10.49 -20.94
N SER A 182 10.52 -11.27 -20.49
CA SER A 182 10.72 -12.65 -20.97
C SER A 182 9.54 -13.53 -20.60
N SER A 183 9.32 -14.63 -21.34
CA SER A 183 8.20 -15.56 -21.11
C SER A 183 7.97 -15.88 -19.63
N GLY A 184 6.72 -15.68 -19.19
CA GLY A 184 6.26 -15.88 -17.81
C GLY A 184 6.60 -14.74 -16.85
N ALA A 185 7.23 -13.66 -17.31
CA ALA A 185 7.46 -12.47 -16.50
C ALA A 185 6.19 -11.62 -16.36
N ARG A 186 6.10 -10.86 -15.27
CA ARG A 186 5.04 -9.90 -15.02
C ARG A 186 5.60 -8.50 -14.78
N LEU A 187 4.95 -7.50 -15.34
CA LEU A 187 5.14 -6.10 -15.00
C LEU A 187 3.87 -5.60 -14.31
N LEU A 188 3.99 -5.07 -13.11
CA LEU A 188 2.94 -4.27 -12.47
C LEU A 188 3.37 -2.80 -12.64
N ALA A 189 2.56 -1.99 -13.32
CA ALA A 189 3.02 -0.69 -13.79
C ALA A 189 2.11 0.45 -13.34
N MET A 190 2.55 1.16 -12.29
CA MET A 190 2.01 2.46 -11.90
C MET A 190 2.89 3.64 -12.36
N GLY A 191 4.07 3.31 -12.88
CA GLY A 191 5.11 4.25 -13.27
C GLY A 191 5.40 4.23 -14.78
N ALA A 192 6.65 4.54 -15.14
CA ALA A 192 7.04 4.72 -16.53
C ALA A 192 8.11 3.73 -17.00
N VAL A 193 7.89 3.10 -18.15
CA VAL A 193 8.96 2.49 -18.93
C VAL A 193 9.59 3.59 -19.79
N ARG A 194 10.82 4.03 -19.47
CA ARG A 194 11.40 5.20 -20.17
C ARG A 194 11.87 4.89 -21.59
N GLY A 195 12.27 3.64 -21.86
CA GLY A 195 12.60 3.15 -23.19
C GLY A 195 11.42 2.49 -23.90
N ALA A 196 11.73 1.59 -24.84
CA ALA A 196 10.74 0.71 -25.45
C ALA A 196 10.31 -0.41 -24.48
N LEU A 197 9.10 -0.95 -24.67
CA LEU A 197 8.57 -2.10 -23.93
C LEU A 197 8.33 -3.26 -24.88
N ASP A 198 9.02 -4.38 -24.64
CA ASP A 198 8.89 -5.62 -25.42
C ASP A 198 8.31 -6.73 -24.54
N VAL A 199 7.08 -7.15 -24.84
CA VAL A 199 6.32 -8.13 -24.05
C VAL A 199 6.28 -9.45 -24.81
N GLN A 200 7.02 -10.44 -24.31
CA GLN A 200 7.13 -11.76 -24.95
C GLN A 200 5.91 -12.65 -24.64
N PRO A 201 5.69 -13.74 -25.41
CA PRO A 201 4.57 -14.65 -25.18
C PRO A 201 4.53 -15.14 -23.72
N THR A 202 3.33 -15.36 -23.17
CA THR A 202 3.07 -15.78 -21.77
C THR A 202 3.43 -14.76 -20.69
N SER A 203 3.96 -13.59 -21.06
CA SER A 203 4.20 -12.50 -20.12
C SER A 203 2.95 -11.64 -19.94
N THR A 204 2.86 -10.97 -18.79
CA THR A 204 1.73 -10.11 -18.44
C THR A 204 2.18 -8.71 -18.06
N VAL A 205 1.51 -7.70 -18.60
CA VAL A 205 1.56 -6.31 -18.11
C VAL A 205 0.25 -6.01 -17.40
N ARG A 206 0.30 -5.60 -16.13
CA ARG A 206 -0.83 -5.00 -15.42
C ARG A 206 -0.62 -3.49 -15.39
N VAL A 207 -1.52 -2.75 -16.02
CA VAL A 207 -1.58 -1.30 -15.85
C VAL A 207 -2.23 -1.04 -14.50
N GLY A 208 -1.63 -0.14 -13.70
CA GLY A 208 -2.18 0.19 -12.39
C GLY A 208 -2.07 -0.93 -11.36
N ARG A 209 -2.92 -0.83 -10.34
CA ARG A 209 -3.11 -1.88 -9.34
C ARG A 209 -4.25 -2.80 -9.76
N ALA A 210 -4.64 -3.71 -8.86
CA ALA A 210 -5.81 -4.53 -9.10
C ALA A 210 -7.07 -3.74 -8.74
N GLY A 211 -7.94 -3.50 -9.71
CA GLY A 211 -9.11 -2.63 -9.58
C GLY A 211 -8.74 -1.16 -9.82
N LEU A 212 -9.77 -0.35 -10.13
CA LEU A 212 -9.64 1.10 -10.23
C LEU A 212 -9.70 1.76 -8.85
N SER A 213 -8.90 2.81 -8.68
CA SER A 213 -8.96 3.66 -7.50
C SER A 213 -10.28 4.43 -7.47
N GLN A 214 -11.04 4.32 -6.37
CA GLN A 214 -12.21 5.15 -6.14
C GLN A 214 -11.78 6.50 -5.56
N VAL A 215 -12.12 7.58 -6.27
CA VAL A 215 -12.01 8.94 -5.80
C VAL A 215 -13.41 9.46 -5.50
N LEU A 216 -13.66 9.74 -4.24
CA LEU A 216 -14.85 10.46 -3.84
C LEU A 216 -14.69 11.95 -4.14
N PRO A 217 -15.78 12.66 -4.49
CA PRO A 217 -15.69 14.09 -4.76
C PRO A 217 -15.12 14.87 -3.56
N GLY A 218 -14.31 15.88 -3.88
CA GLY A 218 -13.59 16.66 -2.87
C GLY A 218 -12.27 16.04 -2.40
N GLY A 219 -11.71 15.05 -3.11
CA GLY A 219 -10.38 14.50 -2.87
C GLY A 219 -10.33 13.53 -1.69
N ARG A 220 -11.45 12.85 -1.39
CA ARG A 220 -11.51 11.91 -0.27
C ARG A 220 -11.02 10.54 -0.70
N VAL A 221 -10.36 9.87 0.22
CA VAL A 221 -9.85 8.51 0.10
C VAL A 221 -10.68 7.61 1.01
N LEU A 222 -11.20 6.50 0.47
CA LEU A 222 -11.76 5.43 1.28
C LEU A 222 -10.60 4.71 1.99
N VAL A 223 -10.62 4.75 3.32
CA VAL A 223 -9.67 4.01 4.15
C VAL A 223 -10.17 2.60 4.36
N ASP A 224 -11.43 2.45 4.78
CA ASP A 224 -12.06 1.13 4.97
C ASP A 224 -13.58 1.25 5.12
N ASP A 225 -14.34 0.47 4.37
CA ASP A 225 -15.79 0.28 4.52
C ASP A 225 -16.13 -1.13 5.05
N PHE A 226 -15.11 -1.98 5.27
CA PHE A 226 -15.24 -3.35 5.76
C PHE A 226 -16.01 -4.34 4.87
N GLU A 227 -16.49 -3.94 3.70
CA GLU A 227 -17.35 -4.76 2.83
C GLU A 227 -16.60 -5.85 2.07
N THR A 228 -15.29 -5.70 1.96
CA THR A 228 -14.44 -6.66 1.23
C THR A 228 -13.99 -7.85 2.09
N TYR A 229 -14.26 -7.83 3.40
CA TYR A 229 -13.76 -8.85 4.33
C TYR A 229 -14.84 -9.88 4.68
N PRO A 230 -14.51 -11.18 4.79
CA PRO A 230 -15.45 -12.15 5.34
C PRO A 230 -15.78 -11.84 6.82
N VAL A 231 -17.05 -12.03 7.20
CA VAL A 231 -17.48 -12.04 8.61
C VAL A 231 -16.58 -12.98 9.42
N GLY A 232 -16.04 -12.51 10.54
CA GLY A 232 -15.17 -13.31 11.40
C GLY A 232 -14.18 -12.50 12.23
N GLY A 233 -13.38 -13.22 13.02
CA GLY A 233 -12.48 -12.64 14.01
C GLY A 233 -11.27 -11.91 13.42
N ILE A 234 -10.98 -10.74 13.99
CA ILE A 234 -9.77 -9.97 13.78
C ILE A 234 -8.80 -10.30 14.91
N GLY A 235 -7.59 -10.70 14.55
CA GLY A 235 -6.74 -11.43 15.48
C GLY A 235 -7.27 -12.84 15.76
N ALA A 236 -7.83 -13.53 14.77
CA ALA A 236 -7.90 -14.99 14.76
C ALA A 236 -6.88 -15.52 13.75
N THR A 237 -6.67 -16.84 13.68
CA THR A 237 -5.89 -17.45 12.59
C THR A 237 -6.82 -18.34 11.77
N PRO A 238 -7.19 -17.96 10.53
CA PRO A 238 -6.79 -16.73 9.82
C PRO A 238 -7.48 -15.44 10.33
N ASN A 239 -6.85 -14.28 10.11
CA ASN A 239 -7.45 -12.95 10.37
C ASN A 239 -8.40 -12.61 9.21
N SER A 240 -9.66 -12.26 9.51
CA SER A 240 -10.65 -11.93 8.49
C SER A 240 -10.26 -10.77 7.57
N THR A 241 -9.40 -9.85 8.02
CA THR A 241 -9.01 -8.67 7.25
C THR A 241 -7.70 -8.85 6.48
N GLY A 242 -7.10 -10.04 6.48
CA GLY A 242 -5.77 -10.25 5.87
C GLY A 242 -4.68 -9.38 6.50
N ASP A 243 -4.84 -9.01 7.78
CA ASP A 243 -3.97 -8.12 8.55
C ASP A 243 -4.02 -6.63 8.17
N ALA A 244 -5.01 -6.20 7.37
CA ALA A 244 -5.33 -4.77 7.21
C ALA A 244 -5.76 -4.12 8.53
N TRP A 245 -6.42 -4.90 9.39
CA TRP A 245 -6.63 -4.57 10.81
C TRP A 245 -5.99 -5.62 11.69
N LEU A 246 -5.28 -5.14 12.71
CA LEU A 246 -4.61 -5.98 13.68
C LEU A 246 -5.44 -5.99 14.98
N GLY A 247 -5.88 -7.18 15.40
CA GLY A 247 -6.67 -7.35 16.61
C GLY A 247 -5.82 -7.30 17.88
N VAL A 248 -6.19 -6.43 18.83
CA VAL A 248 -5.54 -6.33 20.14
C VAL A 248 -5.89 -7.56 20.98
N SER A 249 -4.86 -8.24 21.50
CA SER A 249 -4.96 -9.58 22.09
C SER A 249 -5.41 -10.65 21.09
N ASN A 250 -4.57 -10.88 20.06
CA ASN A 250 -4.71 -11.91 19.03
C ASN A 250 -5.08 -13.28 19.66
N GLY A 251 -6.23 -13.82 19.27
CA GLY A 251 -6.80 -15.12 19.63
C GLY A 251 -8.20 -15.08 20.26
N THR A 252 -8.80 -13.89 20.44
CA THR A 252 -9.94 -13.73 21.38
C THR A 252 -11.31 -13.36 20.78
N ALA A 253 -11.45 -13.23 19.46
CA ALA A 253 -12.72 -12.89 18.77
C ALA A 253 -13.48 -11.67 19.37
N ASN A 254 -12.73 -10.76 20.01
CA ASN A 254 -13.24 -9.54 20.64
C ASN A 254 -13.17 -8.32 19.72
N ALA A 255 -12.47 -8.45 18.60
CA ALA A 255 -12.63 -7.63 17.41
C ALA A 255 -13.05 -8.57 16.27
N GLU A 256 -14.07 -8.20 15.52
CA GLU A 256 -14.62 -9.04 14.44
C GLU A 256 -15.30 -8.19 13.38
N ILE A 257 -15.29 -8.69 12.14
CA ILE A 257 -16.16 -8.20 11.08
C ILE A 257 -17.53 -8.83 11.30
N VAL A 258 -18.56 -8.01 11.47
CA VAL A 258 -19.96 -8.43 11.64
C VAL A 258 -20.80 -8.05 10.42
N ALA A 259 -21.86 -8.81 10.15
CA ALA A 259 -22.85 -8.44 9.15
C ALA A 259 -23.91 -7.52 9.77
N GLU A 260 -24.25 -6.45 9.05
CA GLU A 260 -25.24 -5.45 9.46
C GLU A 260 -26.20 -5.16 8.30
N ALA A 261 -27.37 -5.81 8.29
CA ALA A 261 -28.47 -5.52 7.35
C ALA A 261 -28.08 -5.31 5.87
N GLY A 262 -27.14 -6.12 5.34
CA GLY A 262 -26.65 -6.00 3.95
C GLY A 262 -25.32 -5.26 3.81
N ASN A 263 -24.75 -4.79 4.92
CA ASN A 263 -23.42 -4.19 5.07
C ASN A 263 -22.54 -5.06 5.98
N GLN A 264 -21.29 -4.66 6.16
CA GLN A 264 -20.37 -5.17 7.15
C GLN A 264 -19.84 -4.03 8.03
N ALA A 265 -19.30 -4.36 9.19
CA ALA A 265 -18.72 -3.38 10.10
C ALA A 265 -17.67 -4.02 11.01
N LEU A 266 -16.73 -3.21 11.49
CA LEU A 266 -15.82 -3.60 12.56
C LEU A 266 -16.53 -3.49 13.91
N SER A 267 -16.72 -4.61 14.60
CA SER A 267 -17.25 -4.67 15.97
C SER A 267 -16.14 -4.94 16.98
N VAL A 268 -16.10 -4.19 18.08
CA VAL A 268 -15.20 -4.42 19.21
C VAL A 268 -15.96 -4.60 20.53
N ARG A 269 -15.40 -5.42 21.43
CA ARG A 269 -15.97 -5.74 22.74
C ARG A 269 -14.88 -6.06 23.76
N GLY A 270 -14.88 -5.36 24.90
CA GLY A 270 -13.97 -5.64 26.02
C GLY A 270 -14.40 -6.81 26.90
N LEU A 271 -13.75 -6.92 28.07
CA LEU A 271 -13.96 -8.04 29.01
C LEU A 271 -14.64 -7.68 30.34
N ASN A 272 -14.90 -6.40 30.65
CA ASN A 272 -15.47 -5.96 31.94
C ASN A 272 -14.82 -6.67 33.16
N ALA A 273 -13.49 -6.63 33.23
CA ALA A 273 -12.66 -7.28 34.24
C ALA A 273 -11.95 -6.24 35.14
N ALA A 274 -11.27 -6.69 36.21
CA ALA A 274 -10.53 -5.80 37.11
C ALA A 274 -9.16 -5.35 36.54
N SER A 275 -8.64 -6.09 35.57
CA SER A 275 -7.38 -5.84 34.85
C SER A 275 -7.48 -6.44 33.45
N ASP A 276 -6.76 -5.88 32.47
CA ASP A 276 -6.75 -6.37 31.08
C ASP A 276 -8.15 -6.39 30.43
N THR A 277 -8.82 -5.24 30.46
CA THR A 277 -10.20 -5.09 30.02
C THR A 277 -10.35 -4.75 28.55
N TRP A 278 -9.36 -4.09 27.98
CA TRP A 278 -9.47 -3.45 26.67
C TRP A 278 -9.21 -4.42 25.53
N ARG A 279 -10.13 -4.44 24.58
CA ARG A 279 -10.00 -5.19 23.34
C ARG A 279 -10.36 -4.28 22.18
N GLY A 280 -9.78 -4.53 21.02
CA GLY A 280 -9.92 -3.60 19.92
C GLY A 280 -9.20 -4.05 18.66
N ALA A 281 -9.14 -3.15 17.70
CA ALA A 281 -8.35 -3.31 16.50
C ALA A 281 -7.68 -1.98 16.13
N VAL A 282 -6.51 -2.08 15.53
CA VAL A 282 -5.72 -0.95 15.03
C VAL A 282 -5.33 -1.19 13.58
N SER A 283 -5.13 -0.13 12.83
CA SER A 283 -4.74 -0.18 11.43
C SER A 283 -3.73 0.90 11.09
N ASP A 284 -2.76 0.56 10.26
CA ASP A 284 -1.82 1.50 9.66
C ASP A 284 -2.54 2.29 8.55
N LEU A 285 -2.41 3.61 8.59
CA LEU A 285 -2.99 4.52 7.61
C LEU A 285 -2.03 4.80 6.45
N SER A 286 -0.74 4.52 6.62
CA SER A 286 0.31 4.83 5.64
C SER A 286 0.60 3.69 4.66
N SER A 287 0.11 2.49 4.93
CA SER A 287 0.40 1.30 4.12
C SER A 287 -0.71 0.25 4.17
N GLY A 288 -0.72 -0.68 3.21
CA GLY A 288 -1.69 -1.78 3.16
C GLY A 288 -3.05 -1.43 2.54
N ARG A 289 -3.19 -0.24 1.94
CA ARG A 289 -4.41 0.28 1.32
C ARG A 289 -4.13 0.97 -0.02
N ALA A 290 -5.17 1.32 -0.76
CA ALA A 290 -5.08 1.99 -2.06
C ALA A 290 -4.48 3.41 -2.01
N GLY A 291 -4.41 4.04 -0.82
CA GLY A 291 -3.79 5.36 -0.62
C GLY A 291 -3.24 5.54 0.79
N ASP A 292 -2.38 6.55 0.95
CA ASP A 292 -1.89 7.02 2.26
C ASP A 292 -2.94 7.94 2.89
N ALA A 293 -3.45 7.53 4.06
CA ALA A 293 -4.41 8.28 4.86
C ALA A 293 -3.80 8.78 6.18
N SER A 294 -2.46 8.75 6.31
CA SER A 294 -1.75 9.32 7.45
C SER A 294 -1.75 10.85 7.38
N LEU A 295 -1.64 11.51 8.53
CA LEU A 295 -1.58 12.97 8.61
C LEU A 295 -0.19 13.44 9.00
N GLU A 296 0.53 14.01 8.04
CA GLU A 296 1.87 14.55 8.26
C GLU A 296 1.90 15.67 9.32
N ASN A 297 3.04 15.83 9.98
CA ASN A 297 3.27 17.00 10.83
C ASN A 297 3.23 18.28 9.98
N GLY A 298 2.47 19.28 10.43
CA GLY A 298 2.28 20.53 9.69
C GLY A 298 1.05 20.53 8.76
N ALA A 299 0.36 19.39 8.64
CA ALA A 299 -0.83 19.26 7.79
C ALA A 299 -2.13 19.39 8.59
N THR A 300 -3.22 19.71 7.88
CA THR A 300 -4.59 19.60 8.36
C THR A 300 -5.33 18.57 7.52
N GLY A 301 -6.12 17.72 8.15
CA GLY A 301 -6.93 16.70 7.46
C GLY A 301 -8.25 16.43 8.18
N THR A 302 -9.20 15.82 7.49
CA THR A 302 -10.48 15.41 8.05
C THR A 302 -10.68 13.91 7.89
N TYR A 303 -10.94 13.22 8.99
CA TYR A 303 -11.37 11.82 8.99
C TYR A 303 -12.88 11.77 9.17
N PHE A 304 -13.59 11.12 8.26
CA PHE A 304 -15.00 10.78 8.45
C PHE A 304 -15.12 9.31 8.81
N PHE A 305 -16.02 8.98 9.73
CA PHE A 305 -16.40 7.60 10.01
C PHE A 305 -17.76 7.54 10.72
N ARG A 306 -18.39 6.37 10.69
CA ARG A 306 -19.60 6.10 11.46
C ARG A 306 -19.26 5.30 12.70
N VAL A 307 -19.89 5.65 13.82
CA VAL A 307 -19.84 4.85 15.05
C VAL A 307 -21.22 4.52 15.56
N LYS A 308 -21.36 3.33 16.14
CA LYS A 308 -22.61 2.86 16.72
C LYS A 308 -22.34 2.03 17.96
N ARG A 309 -23.19 2.20 18.96
CA ARG A 309 -23.30 1.24 20.06
C ARG A 309 -24.44 0.27 19.78
N THR A 310 -24.24 -1.03 20.00
CA THR A 310 -25.28 -2.03 19.71
C THR A 310 -25.87 -2.70 20.94
N THR A 311 -25.26 -2.53 22.12
CA THR A 311 -25.76 -3.11 23.37
C THR A 311 -26.27 -2.05 24.36
N ARG A 312 -27.22 -2.47 25.21
CA ARG A 312 -27.83 -1.65 26.28
C ARG A 312 -26.97 -1.52 27.55
N SER A 313 -25.89 -2.28 27.65
CA SER A 313 -24.95 -2.21 28.78
C SER A 313 -24.21 -0.87 28.83
N THR A 314 -23.55 -0.59 29.95
CA THR A 314 -22.58 0.50 30.00
C THR A 314 -21.47 0.24 29.00
N ILE A 315 -21.14 1.26 28.23
CA ILE A 315 -20.06 1.24 27.22
C ILE A 315 -18.96 2.20 27.66
N ASP A 316 -17.72 1.79 27.35
CA ASP A 316 -16.55 2.67 27.38
C ASP A 316 -15.66 2.29 26.19
N ALA A 317 -16.00 2.88 25.05
CA ALA A 317 -15.30 2.67 23.79
C ALA A 317 -14.47 3.91 23.47
N ILE A 318 -13.20 3.73 23.11
CA ILE A 318 -12.29 4.80 22.69
C ILE A 318 -11.84 4.56 21.25
N PHE A 319 -11.60 5.63 20.51
CA PHE A 319 -11.10 5.56 19.15
C PHE A 319 -10.44 6.87 18.73
N GLY A 320 -9.60 6.81 17.71
CA GLY A 320 -8.94 7.98 17.15
C GLY A 320 -7.57 7.68 16.58
N LEU A 321 -6.68 8.67 16.63
CA LEU A 321 -5.41 8.68 15.90
C LEU A 321 -4.18 8.63 16.82
N SER A 322 -3.13 8.00 16.34
CA SER A 322 -1.83 7.89 17.03
C SER A 322 -0.66 8.12 16.08
N ASP A 323 0.43 8.69 16.61
CA ASP A 323 1.75 8.79 15.99
C ASP A 323 2.60 7.52 16.14
N GLN A 324 2.09 6.52 16.85
CA GLN A 324 2.77 5.25 17.05
C GLN A 324 2.36 4.23 15.98
N SER A 325 3.26 3.32 15.62
CA SER A 325 2.97 2.29 14.62
C SER A 325 1.86 1.33 15.07
N ALA A 326 1.01 0.91 14.14
CA ALA A 326 0.01 -0.12 14.38
C ALA A 326 0.69 -1.46 14.70
N ALA A 327 0.49 -1.97 15.92
CA ALA A 327 1.01 -3.25 16.37
C ALA A 327 0.09 -3.86 17.43
N THR A 328 0.10 -5.19 17.60
CA THR A 328 -0.80 -5.92 18.53
C THR A 328 -0.08 -6.76 19.57
N THR A 329 1.21 -7.00 19.36
CA THR A 329 2.11 -7.52 20.39
C THR A 329 2.47 -6.43 21.40
N THR A 330 2.14 -5.17 21.06
CA THR A 330 2.27 -3.91 21.80
C THR A 330 1.45 -2.88 21.00
N ALA A 331 0.36 -2.28 21.52
CA ALA A 331 -0.59 -1.50 20.72
C ALA A 331 -0.92 -0.11 21.29
N PRO A 332 -0.83 0.97 20.49
CA PRO A 332 0.29 1.33 19.62
C PRO A 332 1.36 2.04 20.46
N GLY A 333 2.45 1.34 20.74
CA GLY A 333 3.30 1.55 21.91
C GLY A 333 3.14 0.39 22.89
N ASN A 334 4.00 0.26 23.89
CA ASN A 334 4.21 -0.98 24.64
C ASN A 334 3.08 -1.40 25.61
N ASP A 335 1.93 -0.73 25.61
CA ASP A 335 0.89 -0.92 26.63
C ASP A 335 -0.50 -1.29 26.08
N VAL A 336 -0.77 -2.60 26.02
CA VAL A 336 -2.12 -3.16 25.75
C VAL A 336 -3.09 -3.04 26.93
N ALA A 337 -2.62 -2.71 28.14
CA ALA A 337 -3.46 -2.48 29.31
C ALA A 337 -4.00 -1.03 29.36
N SER A 338 -3.32 -0.10 28.69
CA SER A 338 -3.63 1.34 28.69
C SER A 338 -3.71 1.93 27.28
N PRO A 339 -4.52 1.37 26.35
CA PRO A 339 -4.56 1.84 24.95
C PRO A 339 -4.96 3.32 24.81
N TRP A 340 -5.60 3.89 25.83
CA TRP A 340 -5.93 5.32 25.88
C TRP A 340 -4.68 6.23 25.91
N ASP A 341 -3.55 5.77 26.46
CA ASP A 341 -2.35 6.61 26.62
C ASP A 341 -1.61 6.80 25.29
N GLU A 342 -2.06 6.11 24.25
CA GLU A 342 -1.42 6.08 22.95
C GLU A 342 -2.14 6.92 21.89
N TYR A 343 -3.28 7.52 22.21
CA TYR A 343 -3.99 8.40 21.29
C TYR A 343 -3.51 9.85 21.42
N ALA A 344 -3.07 10.40 20.28
CA ALA A 344 -2.87 11.84 20.10
C ALA A 344 -4.21 12.55 19.96
N VAL A 345 -5.15 11.94 19.25
CA VAL A 345 -6.53 12.41 19.14
C VAL A 345 -7.43 11.29 19.64
N GLN A 346 -8.19 11.53 20.71
CA GLN A 346 -9.03 10.52 21.33
C GLN A 346 -10.48 10.99 21.45
N LEU A 347 -11.37 10.20 20.88
CA LEU A 347 -12.80 10.26 21.11
C LEU A 347 -13.25 9.05 21.92
N SER A 348 -14.41 9.15 22.56
CA SER A 348 -15.03 8.02 23.25
C SER A 348 -16.55 8.02 23.19
N ILE A 349 -17.15 6.83 23.19
CA ILE A 349 -18.56 6.63 23.51
C ILE A 349 -18.61 6.04 24.91
N ALA A 350 -19.16 6.82 25.85
CA ALA A 350 -19.23 6.42 27.25
C ALA A 350 -20.60 6.69 27.87
N GLY A 351 -21.11 5.74 28.65
CA GLY A 351 -22.37 5.86 29.41
C GLY A 351 -23.29 4.63 29.30
N GLY A 352 -24.47 4.74 29.91
CA GLY A 352 -25.52 3.70 29.86
C GLY A 352 -26.49 3.90 28.69
N GLN A 353 -27.46 3.00 28.51
CA GLN A 353 -28.40 3.02 27.38
C GLN A 353 -29.02 4.40 27.07
N SER A 354 -29.41 5.15 28.10
CA SER A 354 -30.10 6.45 27.98
C SER A 354 -29.20 7.65 28.26
N THR A 355 -27.92 7.43 28.56
CA THR A 355 -26.99 8.49 29.00
C THR A 355 -25.67 8.48 28.26
N SER A 356 -25.55 7.68 27.19
CA SER A 356 -24.33 7.65 26.40
C SER A 356 -24.13 8.93 25.61
N THR A 357 -22.88 9.34 25.55
CA THR A 357 -22.42 10.53 24.85
C THR A 357 -21.17 10.20 24.05
N LEU A 358 -21.02 10.82 22.89
CA LEU A 358 -19.73 11.01 22.26
C LEU A 358 -18.97 12.07 23.05
N ARG A 359 -17.72 11.78 23.40
CA ARG A 359 -16.83 12.70 24.11
C ARG A 359 -15.53 12.84 23.33
N ALA A 360 -14.88 13.98 23.49
CA ALA A 360 -13.53 14.23 23.04
C ALA A 360 -12.64 14.45 24.27
N TYR A 361 -11.52 13.74 24.36
CA TYR A 361 -10.54 14.02 25.40
C TYR A 361 -9.65 15.18 24.93
N SER A 362 -9.56 16.24 25.73
CA SER A 362 -8.63 17.35 25.50
C SER A 362 -7.67 17.48 26.66
N ASP A 363 -6.38 17.62 26.38
CA ASP A 363 -5.40 17.92 27.41
C ASP A 363 -5.80 19.18 28.19
N GLY A 364 -5.62 19.13 29.51
CA GLY A 364 -6.09 20.13 30.47
C GLY A 364 -7.59 20.16 30.77
N ALA A 365 -8.46 19.63 29.90
CA ALA A 365 -9.92 19.64 30.08
C ALA A 365 -10.52 18.25 30.37
N GLY A 366 -9.81 17.17 30.06
CA GLY A 366 -10.30 15.80 30.20
C GLY A 366 -11.37 15.46 29.16
N ASP A 367 -12.28 14.55 29.48
CA ASP A 367 -13.38 14.14 28.61
C ASP A 367 -14.49 15.21 28.54
N VAL A 368 -14.66 15.81 27.37
CA VAL A 368 -15.67 16.82 27.09
C VAL A 368 -16.79 16.24 26.23
N VAL A 369 -18.04 16.41 26.63
CA VAL A 369 -19.20 15.92 25.88
C VAL A 369 -19.36 16.71 24.58
N VAL A 370 -19.42 15.99 23.46
CA VAL A 370 -19.67 16.53 22.12
C VAL A 370 -21.17 16.46 21.79
N THR A 371 -21.76 15.26 21.86
CA THR A 371 -23.17 15.04 21.53
C THR A 371 -23.71 13.76 22.20
N PRO A 372 -25.03 13.64 22.47
CA PRO A 372 -25.65 12.39 22.89
C PRO A 372 -25.53 11.29 21.83
N VAL A 373 -25.47 10.03 22.27
CA VAL A 373 -25.43 8.84 21.41
C VAL A 373 -26.62 7.95 21.72
N SER A 374 -27.49 7.76 20.72
CA SER A 374 -28.62 6.84 20.80
C SER A 374 -28.17 5.38 20.68
N ASN A 375 -28.92 4.48 21.32
CA ASN A 375 -28.66 3.05 21.20
C ASN A 375 -29.07 2.52 19.81
N ALA A 376 -28.20 1.72 19.18
CA ALA A 376 -28.42 1.10 17.87
C ALA A 376 -28.72 2.10 16.74
N GLN A 377 -28.13 3.28 16.81
CA GLN A 377 -28.18 4.29 15.75
C GLN A 377 -26.74 4.64 15.35
N TRP A 378 -26.47 4.68 14.04
CA TRP A 378 -25.23 5.20 13.50
C TRP A 378 -25.14 6.71 13.72
N LEU A 379 -24.00 7.14 14.24
CA LEU A 379 -23.60 8.54 14.33
C LEU A 379 -22.46 8.78 13.34
N ASN A 380 -22.65 9.76 12.46
CA ASN A 380 -21.60 10.22 11.58
C ASN A 380 -20.67 11.16 12.35
N VAL A 381 -19.36 10.98 12.21
CA VAL A 381 -18.33 11.76 12.90
C VAL A 381 -17.33 12.27 11.89
N TRP A 382 -17.06 13.58 11.91
CA TRP A 382 -15.93 14.20 11.22
C TRP A 382 -14.95 14.69 12.27
N LEU A 383 -13.72 14.20 12.16
CA LEU A 383 -12.61 14.57 13.00
C LEU A 383 -11.66 15.43 12.17
N VAL A 384 -11.74 16.75 12.36
CA VAL A 384 -10.88 17.72 11.69
C VAL A 384 -9.64 17.92 12.55
N VAL A 385 -8.48 17.49 12.08
CA VAL A 385 -7.23 17.47 12.83
C VAL A 385 -6.25 18.45 12.22
N ASP A 386 -5.69 19.31 13.05
CA ASP A 386 -4.57 20.18 12.72
C ASP A 386 -3.32 19.66 13.43
N ASN A 387 -2.47 18.95 12.68
CA ASN A 387 -1.22 18.40 13.17
C ASN A 387 -0.05 19.40 13.06
N ASP A 388 -0.30 20.68 12.78
CA ASP A 388 0.65 21.76 13.06
C ASP A 388 0.36 22.32 14.46
N ALA A 389 -0.89 22.76 14.68
CA ALA A 389 -1.36 23.35 15.92
C ALA A 389 -1.52 22.33 17.07
N LYS A 390 -1.51 21.02 16.76
CA LYS A 390 -1.78 19.92 17.70
C LYS A 390 -3.16 20.06 18.34
N THR A 391 -4.15 20.35 17.50
CA THR A 391 -5.55 20.50 17.89
C THR A 391 -6.48 19.72 16.97
N PHE A 392 -7.70 19.47 17.43
CA PHE A 392 -8.73 18.87 16.60
C PHE A 392 -10.11 19.41 16.94
N ARG A 393 -11.03 19.30 15.98
CA ARG A 393 -12.45 19.62 16.13
C ARG A 393 -13.28 18.42 15.74
N VAL A 394 -14.46 18.34 16.33
CA VAL A 394 -15.41 17.25 16.08
C VAL A 394 -16.68 17.84 15.53
N ALA A 395 -17.13 17.35 14.38
CA ALA A 395 -18.47 17.58 13.86
C ALA A 395 -19.24 16.25 13.83
N THR A 396 -20.55 16.32 13.99
CA THR A 396 -21.40 15.12 14.00
C THR A 396 -22.71 15.35 13.24
N SER A 397 -23.30 14.28 12.73
CA SER A 397 -24.64 14.29 12.15
C SER A 397 -25.28 12.90 12.26
N SER A 398 -26.52 12.77 11.79
CA SER A 398 -27.20 11.49 11.64
C SER A 398 -27.77 11.35 10.24
N GLY A 399 -27.85 10.11 9.72
CA GLY A 399 -28.41 9.86 8.39
C GLY A 399 -27.52 10.44 7.30
N GLU A 400 -28.12 11.20 6.38
CA GLU A 400 -27.47 11.72 5.16
C GLU A 400 -26.92 13.14 5.32
N ASP A 401 -27.17 13.80 6.46
CA ASP A 401 -26.76 15.20 6.65
C ASP A 401 -25.23 15.37 6.73
N ASP A 402 -24.75 16.54 6.29
CA ASP A 402 -23.37 17.01 6.50
C ASP A 402 -23.05 17.23 7.99
N GLY A 403 -21.76 17.28 8.33
CA GLY A 403 -21.28 17.43 9.68
C GLY A 403 -21.59 18.79 10.30
N VAL A 404 -22.20 18.78 11.48
CA VAL A 404 -22.40 19.98 12.31
C VAL A 404 -21.27 20.09 13.31
N ASP A 405 -20.39 21.09 13.13
CA ASP A 405 -19.25 21.34 14.02
C ASP A 405 -19.73 21.62 15.45
N SER A 406 -19.12 20.96 16.43
CA SER A 406 -19.36 21.20 17.86
C SER A 406 -18.98 22.62 18.31
N GLY A 407 -18.21 23.35 17.51
CA GLY A 407 -17.72 24.69 17.79
C GLY A 407 -16.61 24.72 18.85
N GLN A 408 -16.11 23.56 19.26
CA GLN A 408 -15.04 23.42 20.25
C GLN A 408 -13.74 23.00 19.58
N ASN A 409 -12.63 23.57 20.05
CA ASN A 409 -11.29 23.18 19.64
C ASN A 409 -10.61 22.43 20.79
N PHE A 410 -10.27 21.17 20.55
CA PHE A 410 -9.66 20.26 21.53
C PHE A 410 -8.16 20.20 21.31
N LEU A 411 -7.40 20.11 22.40
CA LEU A 411 -5.95 19.86 22.32
C LEU A 411 -5.69 18.37 22.15
N PHE A 412 -4.59 18.03 21.49
CA PHE A 412 -4.10 16.63 21.48
C PHE A 412 -4.02 16.08 22.91
N GLY A 413 -4.47 14.84 23.06
CA GLY A 413 -4.88 14.26 24.32
C GLY A 413 -3.72 13.71 25.16
N ARG A 414 -3.82 12.43 25.54
CA ARG A 414 -2.88 11.80 26.46
C ARG A 414 -1.47 11.69 25.86
N ARG A 415 -1.38 11.47 24.54
CA ARG A 415 -0.20 11.88 23.79
C ARG A 415 -0.31 13.36 23.48
N THR A 416 0.16 14.17 24.41
CA THR A 416 0.11 15.64 24.30
C THR A 416 0.81 16.12 23.03
N GLY A 417 0.51 17.34 22.57
CA GLY A 417 1.19 17.94 21.42
C GLY A 417 2.72 17.95 21.55
N ALA A 418 3.25 18.05 22.78
CA ALA A 418 4.67 17.97 23.06
C ALA A 418 5.24 16.55 22.88
N THR A 419 4.48 15.51 23.22
CA THR A 419 4.86 14.10 23.05
C THR A 419 4.86 13.72 21.56
N VAL A 420 3.83 14.15 20.82
CA VAL A 420 3.72 13.89 19.37
C VAL A 420 4.81 14.64 18.60
N GLY A 421 5.10 15.89 18.97
CA GLY A 421 6.18 16.66 18.38
C GLY A 421 6.06 16.81 16.87
N ALA A 422 7.10 16.40 16.14
CA ALA A 422 7.16 16.47 14.68
C ALA A 422 6.71 15.18 13.97
N SER A 423 6.02 14.28 14.67
CA SER A 423 5.58 13.00 14.12
C SER A 423 4.28 13.13 13.32
N SER A 424 4.16 12.31 12.28
CA SER A 424 2.90 12.09 11.57
C SER A 424 1.95 11.22 12.40
N LEU A 425 0.63 11.36 12.19
CA LEU A 425 -0.37 10.45 12.74
C LEU A 425 -0.59 9.32 11.73
N THR A 426 -0.09 8.13 12.04
CA THR A 426 -0.02 7.00 11.08
C THR A 426 -0.97 5.87 11.42
N THR A 427 -1.65 5.91 12.57
CA THR A 427 -2.48 4.79 13.04
C THR A 427 -3.86 5.28 13.42
N PHE A 428 -4.88 4.54 13.02
CA PHE A 428 -6.23 4.64 13.55
C PHE A 428 -6.55 3.39 14.37
N GLY A 429 -7.30 3.54 15.47
CA GLY A 429 -7.70 2.40 16.27
C GLY A 429 -9.01 2.61 16.99
N ILE A 430 -9.64 1.51 17.39
CA ILE A 430 -10.84 1.46 18.20
C ILE A 430 -10.73 0.36 19.26
N HIS A 431 -11.10 0.68 20.50
CA HIS A 431 -11.08 -0.24 21.63
C HIS A 431 -12.33 -0.10 22.50
N GLU A 432 -12.68 -1.15 23.23
CA GLU A 432 -13.75 -1.16 24.22
C GLU A 432 -13.29 -1.88 25.49
N ALA A 433 -13.65 -1.35 26.67
CA ALA A 433 -13.22 -1.88 27.96
C ALA A 433 -14.24 -2.79 28.64
N LEU A 434 -15.52 -2.49 28.47
CA LEU A 434 -16.60 -3.15 29.20
C LEU A 434 -17.06 -4.37 28.40
N SER A 435 -18.30 -4.81 28.55
CA SER A 435 -18.81 -5.92 27.72
C SER A 435 -19.83 -5.42 26.71
N ALA A 436 -19.74 -4.12 26.38
CA ALA A 436 -20.58 -3.51 25.36
C ALA A 436 -19.96 -3.70 23.98
N ARG A 437 -20.75 -3.44 22.94
CA ARG A 437 -20.24 -3.43 21.57
C ARG A 437 -20.25 -2.02 21.02
N ALA A 438 -19.10 -1.60 20.51
CA ALA A 438 -18.96 -0.47 19.61
C ALA A 438 -18.68 -1.01 18.21
N GLU A 439 -19.31 -0.40 17.22
CA GLU A 439 -19.10 -0.68 15.81
C GLU A 439 -18.58 0.58 15.12
N LEU A 440 -17.63 0.37 14.21
CA LEU A 440 -17.02 1.37 13.33
C LEU A 440 -17.28 0.95 11.89
N ASP A 441 -17.56 1.93 11.04
CA ASP A 441 -17.84 1.71 9.63
C ASP A 441 -17.49 2.96 8.81
N ASP A 442 -17.32 2.81 7.49
CA ASP A 442 -17.15 3.89 6.52
C ASP A 442 -16.06 4.90 6.89
N LEU A 443 -14.81 4.45 7.08
CA LEU A 443 -13.68 5.32 7.38
C LEU A 443 -13.14 5.96 6.09
N TYR A 444 -13.17 7.29 6.03
CA TYR A 444 -12.64 8.10 4.92
C TYR A 444 -11.66 9.14 5.45
N PHE A 445 -10.72 9.54 4.60
CA PHE A 445 -9.76 10.63 4.85
C PHE A 445 -9.80 11.65 3.72
N VAL A 446 -9.55 12.92 4.05
CA VAL A 446 -9.38 14.00 3.07
C VAL A 446 -8.47 15.09 3.62
N ASP A 447 -7.61 15.63 2.76
CA ASP A 447 -6.78 16.77 3.11
C ASP A 447 -7.61 18.03 3.38
N GLY A 448 -7.20 18.78 4.39
CA GLY A 448 -7.87 20.00 4.83
C GLY A 448 -9.16 19.76 5.61
N VAL A 449 -10.00 20.79 5.64
CA VAL A 449 -11.27 20.80 6.38
C VAL A 449 -12.41 20.48 5.42
N ASN A 450 -13.11 19.36 5.62
CA ASN A 450 -14.27 19.00 4.81
C ASN A 450 -15.35 18.30 5.64
N LEU A 451 -16.50 18.97 5.82
CA LEU A 451 -17.61 18.46 6.61
C LEU A 451 -18.74 17.84 5.76
N SER A 452 -18.58 17.67 4.45
CA SER A 452 -19.63 17.03 3.66
C SER A 452 -19.76 15.54 3.96
N ASN A 453 -20.94 14.95 3.78
CA ASN A 453 -21.17 13.53 4.00
C ASN A 453 -20.71 12.69 2.80
N PRO A 454 -19.66 11.83 2.94
CA PRO A 454 -19.16 11.04 1.82
C PRO A 454 -20.18 10.00 1.34
N LEU A 455 -21.10 9.55 2.21
CA LEU A 455 -22.06 8.50 1.89
C LEU A 455 -23.20 8.95 0.98
N THR A 456 -23.36 10.26 0.82
CA THR A 456 -24.32 10.85 -0.13
C THR A 456 -23.72 11.08 -1.51
N GLN A 457 -22.44 10.75 -1.68
CA GLN A 457 -21.70 11.01 -2.89
C GLN A 457 -21.37 9.72 -3.61
N THR A 458 -21.58 9.70 -4.92
CA THR A 458 -21.19 8.58 -5.76
C THR A 458 -19.67 8.64 -5.95
N PRO A 459 -18.92 7.57 -5.59
CA PRO A 459 -17.51 7.48 -5.95
C PRO A 459 -17.34 7.62 -7.46
N SER A 460 -16.35 8.41 -7.87
CA SER A 460 -15.87 8.37 -9.24
C SER A 460 -14.66 7.45 -9.29
N TYR A 461 -14.54 6.64 -10.32
CA TYR A 461 -13.32 5.87 -10.51
C TYR A 461 -12.26 6.73 -11.21
N THR A 462 -11.00 6.48 -10.90
CA THR A 462 -9.85 7.00 -11.64
C THR A 462 -9.01 5.83 -12.12
N GLY A 463 -8.63 5.86 -13.39
CA GLY A 463 -7.69 4.89 -13.94
C GLY A 463 -6.25 5.33 -13.81
N GLU A 464 -5.36 4.36 -13.80
CA GLU A 464 -3.93 4.57 -13.77
C GLU A 464 -3.34 4.56 -15.18
N THR A 465 -2.18 5.20 -15.34
CA THR A 465 -1.51 5.31 -16.65
C THR A 465 -0.11 4.70 -16.60
N LEU A 466 0.15 3.78 -17.52
CA LEU A 466 1.51 3.32 -17.85
C LEU A 466 2.05 4.13 -19.03
N THR A 467 3.14 4.85 -18.83
CA THR A 467 3.84 5.52 -19.94
C THR A 467 4.97 4.65 -20.49
N VAL A 468 5.02 4.49 -21.81
CA VAL A 468 6.12 3.86 -22.55
C VAL A 468 6.80 4.93 -23.42
N GLY A 469 8.05 5.28 -23.10
CA GLY A 469 8.78 6.37 -23.76
C GLY A 469 9.28 6.03 -25.17
N GLY A 470 9.33 4.75 -25.54
CA GLY A 470 9.66 4.26 -26.88
C GLY A 470 8.49 3.51 -27.53
N ASP A 471 8.82 2.51 -28.34
CA ASP A 471 7.84 1.61 -28.97
C ASP A 471 7.30 0.58 -27.95
N LEU A 472 6.09 0.09 -28.20
CA LEU A 472 5.48 -1.05 -27.50
C LEU A 472 5.31 -2.22 -28.48
N THR A 473 5.86 -3.38 -28.14
CA THR A 473 5.58 -4.64 -28.83
C THR A 473 4.89 -5.61 -27.88
N LEU A 474 3.65 -5.98 -28.18
CA LEU A 474 2.90 -7.02 -27.48
C LEU A 474 2.85 -8.27 -28.35
N SER A 475 3.67 -9.28 -28.02
CA SER A 475 3.73 -10.52 -28.80
C SER A 475 2.46 -11.36 -28.69
N SER A 476 2.20 -12.18 -29.70
CA SER A 476 1.15 -13.20 -29.64
C SER A 476 1.28 -14.09 -28.40
N GLY A 477 0.18 -14.20 -27.64
CA GLY A 477 0.11 -14.95 -26.38
C GLY A 477 0.61 -14.19 -25.14
N ALA A 478 1.02 -12.93 -25.28
CA ALA A 478 1.20 -12.00 -24.16
C ALA A 478 -0.14 -11.37 -23.76
N THR A 479 -0.23 -10.86 -22.52
CA THR A 479 -1.45 -10.23 -22.00
C THR A 479 -1.16 -8.84 -21.42
N ILE A 480 -2.04 -7.89 -21.70
CA ILE A 480 -2.17 -6.62 -20.98
C ILE A 480 -3.46 -6.70 -20.17
N GLU A 481 -3.38 -6.48 -18.87
CA GLU A 481 -4.53 -6.38 -17.96
C GLU A 481 -4.84 -4.90 -17.71
N ILE A 482 -6.12 -4.53 -17.87
CA ILE A 482 -6.66 -3.19 -17.60
C ILE A 482 -7.98 -3.29 -16.85
N ASP A 483 -8.25 -2.31 -16.02
CA ASP A 483 -9.54 -2.15 -15.35
C ASP A 483 -10.33 -0.98 -15.94
N LEU A 484 -11.65 -1.14 -16.02
CA LEU A 484 -12.58 -0.15 -16.56
C LEU A 484 -13.71 0.11 -15.55
N ALA A 485 -14.25 1.33 -15.60
CA ALA A 485 -15.49 1.75 -14.97
C ALA A 485 -16.11 2.89 -15.79
N ALA A 486 -17.34 3.28 -15.48
CA ALA A 486 -18.05 4.35 -16.16
C ALA A 486 -17.20 5.61 -16.15
N ALA A 487 -16.87 6.10 -17.35
CA ALA A 487 -15.98 7.24 -17.60
C ALA A 487 -14.55 7.13 -17.03
N ALA A 488 -14.07 5.95 -16.64
CA ALA A 488 -12.72 5.72 -16.12
C ALA A 488 -12.07 4.45 -16.68
N SER A 489 -10.78 4.53 -16.99
CA SER A 489 -10.05 3.38 -17.54
C SER A 489 -8.59 3.47 -17.21
N ASP A 490 -7.98 2.34 -16.91
CA ASP A 490 -6.54 2.21 -17.03
C ASP A 490 -6.11 2.44 -18.48
N ARG A 491 -4.95 3.07 -18.65
CA ARG A 491 -4.46 3.47 -19.96
C ARG A 491 -2.97 3.26 -20.15
N ILE A 492 -2.59 2.93 -21.38
CA ILE A 492 -1.19 2.93 -21.81
C ILE A 492 -0.93 4.11 -22.75
N GLU A 493 0.07 4.91 -22.43
CA GLU A 493 0.54 6.00 -23.28
C GLU A 493 1.90 5.65 -23.87
N VAL A 494 1.91 5.29 -25.16
CA VAL A 494 3.11 4.97 -25.92
C VAL A 494 3.54 6.21 -26.71
N VAL A 495 4.79 6.64 -26.54
CA VAL A 495 5.33 7.77 -27.31
C VAL A 495 5.72 7.33 -28.73
N GLY A 496 6.22 6.11 -28.88
CA GLY A 496 6.55 5.49 -30.15
C GLY A 496 5.37 4.77 -30.79
N ASN A 497 5.68 3.76 -31.60
CA ASN A 497 4.69 2.92 -32.27
C ASN A 497 4.26 1.76 -31.36
N ALA A 498 3.03 1.27 -31.55
CA ALA A 498 2.53 0.08 -30.87
C ALA A 498 2.22 -1.04 -31.89
N VAL A 499 2.79 -2.22 -31.68
CA VAL A 499 2.46 -3.45 -32.41
C VAL A 499 1.80 -4.41 -31.43
N LEU A 500 0.54 -4.76 -31.69
CA LEU A 500 -0.32 -5.43 -30.71
C LEU A 500 -0.86 -6.76 -31.23
N ASP A 501 -0.17 -7.87 -30.95
CA ASP A 501 -0.55 -9.22 -31.38
C ASP A 501 -1.10 -10.11 -30.23
N GLY A 502 -1.21 -9.58 -29.01
CA GLY A 502 -1.60 -10.31 -27.80
C GLY A 502 -3.06 -10.14 -27.39
N THR A 503 -3.31 -10.30 -26.08
CA THR A 503 -4.65 -10.16 -25.48
C THR A 503 -4.72 -8.91 -24.61
N ILE A 504 -5.80 -8.14 -24.71
CA ILE A 504 -6.22 -7.17 -23.69
C ILE A 504 -7.24 -7.87 -22.78
N ALA A 505 -6.86 -8.15 -21.54
CA ALA A 505 -7.72 -8.71 -20.50
C ALA A 505 -8.40 -7.57 -19.74
N VAL A 506 -9.73 -7.55 -19.77
CA VAL A 506 -10.55 -6.49 -19.20
C VAL A 506 -11.23 -6.97 -17.93
N THR A 507 -11.19 -6.14 -16.89
CA THR A 507 -12.01 -6.28 -15.68
C THR A 507 -12.87 -5.02 -15.51
N LEU A 508 -14.16 -5.19 -15.25
CA LEU A 508 -15.07 -4.09 -14.94
C LEU A 508 -15.18 -3.93 -13.42
N ALA A 509 -15.19 -2.69 -12.94
CA ALA A 509 -15.46 -2.42 -11.52
C ALA A 509 -16.88 -2.90 -11.15
N PRO A 510 -17.08 -3.59 -10.01
CA PRO A 510 -18.31 -4.32 -9.70
C PRO A 510 -19.57 -3.44 -9.61
N ASP A 511 -19.43 -2.16 -9.28
CA ASP A 511 -20.55 -1.23 -9.08
C ASP A 511 -20.65 -0.16 -10.18
N SER A 512 -20.10 -0.47 -11.35
CA SER A 512 -19.99 0.46 -12.46
C SER A 512 -20.84 0.02 -13.66
N PRO A 513 -22.13 0.41 -13.74
CA PRO A 513 -22.96 0.07 -14.89
C PRO A 513 -22.40 0.73 -16.16
N LEU A 514 -22.23 -0.06 -17.22
CA LEU A 514 -21.77 0.44 -18.51
C LEU A 514 -22.91 1.15 -19.22
N THR A 515 -22.65 2.33 -19.78
CA THR A 515 -23.58 2.89 -20.75
C THR A 515 -23.40 2.15 -22.08
N PRO A 516 -24.46 1.74 -22.80
CA PRO A 516 -24.28 1.05 -24.07
C PRO A 516 -23.62 1.96 -25.12
N ASN A 517 -22.61 1.43 -25.83
CA ASN A 517 -21.74 2.17 -26.76
C ASN A 517 -20.86 3.25 -26.10
N GLU A 518 -20.51 3.06 -24.83
CA GLU A 518 -19.51 3.86 -24.15
C GLU A 518 -18.12 3.49 -24.64
N ASP A 519 -17.33 4.51 -25.00
CA ASP A 519 -15.99 4.38 -25.56
C ASP A 519 -14.92 4.60 -24.49
N PHE A 520 -13.93 3.72 -24.45
CA PHE A 520 -12.79 3.74 -23.53
C PHE A 520 -11.48 3.77 -24.33
N THR A 521 -10.74 4.87 -24.26
CA THR A 521 -9.39 4.95 -24.85
C THR A 521 -8.38 4.29 -23.91
N VAL A 522 -8.03 3.04 -24.20
CA VAL A 522 -7.17 2.21 -23.35
C VAL A 522 -5.70 2.25 -23.75
N LEU A 523 -5.40 2.70 -24.98
CA LEU A 523 -4.03 2.91 -25.43
C LEU A 523 -3.95 4.05 -26.44
N THR A 524 -2.87 4.83 -26.36
CA THR A 524 -2.48 5.79 -27.41
C THR A 524 -1.04 5.57 -27.84
N ALA A 525 -0.75 5.76 -29.13
CA ALA A 525 0.58 5.61 -29.72
C ALA A 525 0.78 6.56 -30.92
N ALA A 526 2.01 6.69 -31.41
CA ALA A 526 2.30 7.41 -32.67
C ALA A 526 1.68 6.71 -33.89
N SER A 527 1.72 5.37 -33.89
CA SER A 527 0.95 4.52 -34.81
C SER A 527 0.60 3.19 -34.14
N ILE A 528 -0.52 2.57 -34.49
CA ILE A 528 -0.95 1.26 -33.96
C ILE A 528 -1.11 0.24 -35.09
N GLU A 529 -0.37 -0.87 -35.02
CA GLU A 529 -0.69 -2.12 -35.71
C GLU A 529 -1.48 -3.02 -34.74
N ASN A 530 -2.76 -3.25 -35.03
CA ASN A 530 -3.68 -3.88 -34.09
C ASN A 530 -4.17 -5.26 -34.57
N ASN A 531 -3.76 -6.30 -33.86
CA ASN A 531 -4.23 -7.67 -33.98
C ASN A 531 -4.68 -8.24 -32.61
N VAL A 532 -5.11 -7.38 -31.67
CA VAL A 532 -5.43 -7.83 -30.31
C VAL A 532 -6.68 -8.71 -30.24
N LEU A 533 -6.68 -9.60 -29.27
CA LEU A 533 -7.86 -10.29 -28.78
C LEU A 533 -8.35 -9.62 -27.48
N LEU A 534 -9.66 -9.65 -27.25
CA LEU A 534 -10.22 -9.30 -25.94
C LEU A 534 -10.40 -10.56 -25.09
N GLY A 535 -10.07 -10.46 -23.80
CA GLY A 535 -10.18 -11.53 -22.83
C GLY A 535 -10.38 -11.01 -21.42
N GLY A 536 -10.03 -11.81 -20.42
CA GLY A 536 -10.33 -11.50 -19.02
C GLY A 536 -11.79 -11.84 -18.65
N PRO A 537 -12.18 -11.57 -17.39
CA PRO A 537 -13.55 -11.85 -16.92
C PRO A 537 -14.61 -11.11 -17.70
N ASP A 538 -14.34 -9.86 -18.10
CA ASP A 538 -15.32 -8.95 -18.67
C ASP A 538 -15.05 -8.59 -20.15
N GLY A 539 -14.03 -9.18 -20.77
CA GLY A 539 -13.67 -8.87 -22.16
C GLY A 539 -14.78 -9.14 -23.18
N ALA A 540 -15.71 -10.05 -22.88
CA ALA A 540 -16.87 -10.32 -23.72
C ALA A 540 -17.90 -9.17 -23.73
N LEU A 541 -17.83 -8.23 -22.78
CA LEU A 541 -18.71 -7.06 -22.70
C LEU A 541 -18.29 -5.95 -23.66
N PHE A 542 -17.12 -6.08 -24.29
CA PHE A 542 -16.52 -5.04 -25.11
C PHE A 542 -16.24 -5.53 -26.53
N GLY A 543 -16.32 -4.60 -27.47
CA GLY A 543 -15.76 -4.75 -28.81
C GLY A 543 -14.58 -3.80 -28.99
N VAL A 544 -13.61 -4.19 -29.81
CA VAL A 544 -12.64 -3.23 -30.35
C VAL A 544 -13.36 -2.43 -31.43
N ALA A 545 -14.02 -1.32 -31.07
CA ALA A 545 -14.87 -0.62 -32.02
C ALA A 545 -14.09 0.17 -33.05
N ARG A 546 -12.96 0.78 -32.65
CA ARG A 546 -12.09 1.60 -33.50
C ARG A 546 -10.64 1.54 -33.00
N SER A 547 -9.75 1.07 -33.85
CA SER A 547 -8.36 1.54 -33.83
C SER A 547 -8.32 2.74 -34.76
N THR A 548 -8.09 3.94 -34.26
CA THR A 548 -7.54 4.98 -35.14
C THR A 548 -6.07 4.64 -35.39
N ASP A 549 -5.39 5.40 -36.24
CA ASP A 549 -3.95 5.22 -36.41
C ASP A 549 -3.21 5.41 -35.07
N SER A 550 -3.76 6.15 -34.09
CA SER A 550 -3.07 6.54 -32.86
C SER A 550 -3.76 6.15 -31.55
N GLU A 551 -4.97 5.58 -31.59
CA GLU A 551 -5.75 5.25 -30.39
C GLU A 551 -6.40 3.88 -30.53
N LEU A 552 -6.32 3.06 -29.47
CA LEU A 552 -7.10 1.84 -29.31
C LEU A 552 -8.29 2.14 -28.41
N ILE A 553 -9.49 2.02 -28.97
CA ILE A 553 -10.75 2.30 -28.27
C ILE A 553 -11.53 1.00 -28.12
N LEU A 554 -11.87 0.68 -26.88
CA LEU A 554 -12.84 -0.36 -26.55
C LEU A 554 -14.21 0.27 -26.41
N THR A 555 -15.25 -0.39 -26.89
CA THR A 555 -16.63 0.09 -26.77
C THR A 555 -17.48 -0.97 -26.12
N SER A 556 -18.26 -0.58 -25.12
CA SER A 556 -19.24 -1.48 -24.50
C SER A 556 -20.27 -1.94 -25.54
N LEU A 557 -20.55 -3.24 -25.57
CA LEU A 557 -21.48 -3.84 -26.52
C LEU A 557 -22.92 -3.70 -26.03
N THR A 558 -23.84 -3.41 -26.96
CA THR A 558 -25.29 -3.56 -26.74
C THR A 558 -25.71 -5.01 -26.97
N GLY A 559 -26.66 -5.51 -26.17
CA GLY A 559 -27.33 -6.79 -26.44
C GLY A 559 -26.51 -8.01 -26.06
N LEU A 560 -25.94 -8.00 -24.84
CA LEU A 560 -25.40 -9.23 -24.25
C LEU A 560 -26.50 -10.28 -24.25
N SER A 561 -26.16 -11.53 -24.56
CA SER A 561 -27.15 -12.60 -24.55
C SER A 561 -27.68 -12.79 -23.13
N GLY A 562 -28.87 -12.27 -22.86
CA GLY A 562 -29.49 -12.27 -21.54
C GLY A 562 -29.64 -10.89 -20.90
N ASP A 563 -29.08 -9.82 -21.47
CA ASP A 563 -29.31 -8.41 -21.09
C ASP A 563 -30.49 -7.87 -21.91
N PHE A 564 -31.70 -8.12 -21.42
CA PHE A 564 -32.94 -7.78 -22.14
C PHE A 564 -33.38 -6.35 -21.89
N ASP A 565 -32.96 -5.74 -20.78
CA ASP A 565 -33.27 -4.33 -20.49
C ASP A 565 -32.23 -3.35 -21.08
N ASN A 566 -31.13 -3.88 -21.63
CA ASN A 566 -30.00 -3.18 -22.24
C ASN A 566 -29.28 -2.24 -21.27
N ASN A 567 -29.21 -2.60 -19.99
CA ASN A 567 -28.47 -1.84 -18.98
C ASN A 567 -26.97 -2.18 -18.93
N GLY A 568 -26.50 -3.12 -19.76
CA GLY A 568 -25.10 -3.51 -19.85
C GLY A 568 -24.64 -4.54 -18.81
N VAL A 569 -25.54 -5.05 -17.98
CA VAL A 569 -25.32 -6.10 -16.97
C VAL A 569 -26.33 -7.22 -17.24
N VAL A 570 -25.89 -8.49 -17.19
CA VAL A 570 -26.84 -9.63 -17.20
C VAL A 570 -27.19 -9.99 -15.76
N ASP A 571 -28.33 -9.52 -15.27
CA ASP A 571 -28.81 -9.75 -13.92
C ASP A 571 -30.25 -10.32 -13.89
N ALA A 572 -30.87 -10.32 -12.71
CA ALA A 572 -32.23 -10.84 -12.55
C ALA A 572 -33.31 -9.91 -13.13
N ALA A 573 -33.03 -8.60 -13.24
CA ALA A 573 -33.95 -7.60 -13.77
C ALA A 573 -34.18 -7.80 -15.28
N ASP A 574 -33.22 -8.38 -15.99
CA ASP A 574 -33.37 -8.74 -17.40
C ASP A 574 -34.48 -9.76 -17.69
N TYR A 575 -34.88 -10.54 -16.69
CA TYR A 575 -35.84 -11.63 -16.86
C TYR A 575 -37.23 -11.30 -16.26
N THR A 576 -37.48 -10.04 -15.93
CA THR A 576 -38.74 -9.54 -15.37
C THR A 576 -39.36 -8.45 -16.24
#